data_AF-A0A455U932-F1
#
_entry.id   AF-A0A455U932-F1
#
_cell.length_a   1.000
_cell.length_b   1.000
_cell.length_c   1.000
_cell.angle_alpha   90.00
_cell.angle_beta   90.00
_cell.angle_gamma   90.00
#
_symmetry.space_group_name_H-M   'P 1'
#
loop_
_entity.id
_entity.type
_entity.pdbx_description
1 polymer ?
#
loop_
_entity_poly.entity_id
_entity_poly.type
_entity_poly.pdbx_seq_one_letter_code
_entity_poly.pdbx_strand_id
1 'polypeptide(L)'
;MVGDRLILGWAGMDWAYEQTPPGTVFSINARTGEREWTFQALSDEVREQSGTANVWTHMSADEELGLVYLPVSSPSPNFWGGNRTEEVPLATSTTALDIETGEVVWSRQWVHHDIWDYDINAAPTLMDITVDGEEIPALIQATKMGFCLSLTVKPAKTCGRLRSVRYRKGMVILKVRFMPLPSLSQPSRHHCLISQKNLRFGR
;
A
#
# COMPACT_ATOMS: atom_id res chain seq x y z
N MET A 1 2.99 15.07 -7.84
CA MET A 1 1.92 16.07 -8.08
C MET A 1 0.90 15.40 -8.98
N VAL A 2 -0.39 15.57 -8.71
CA VAL A 2 -1.48 14.95 -9.48
C VAL A 2 -2.61 15.98 -9.58
N GLY A 3 -2.97 16.38 -10.80
CA GLY A 3 -3.68 17.66 -11.01
C GLY A 3 -2.99 18.81 -10.25
N ASP A 4 -3.76 19.63 -9.54
CA ASP A 4 -3.25 20.72 -8.71
C ASP A 4 -2.73 20.28 -7.33
N ARG A 5 -2.59 18.97 -7.04
CA ARG A 5 -2.25 18.46 -5.71
C ARG A 5 -0.80 18.04 -5.57
N LEU A 6 -0.08 18.68 -4.65
CA LEU A 6 1.28 18.32 -4.25
C LEU A 6 1.24 17.39 -3.03
N ILE A 7 1.21 16.08 -3.31
CA ILE A 7 1.28 15.03 -2.28
C ILE A 7 2.73 14.85 -1.84
N LEU A 8 2.98 14.93 -0.53
CA LEU A 8 4.31 14.91 0.08
C LEU A 8 4.41 13.82 1.16
N GLY A 9 5.47 13.02 1.07
CA GLY A 9 5.98 12.17 2.15
C GLY A 9 7.34 12.67 2.64
N TRP A 10 8.01 11.90 3.51
CA TRP A 10 9.31 12.25 4.09
C TRP A 10 10.10 10.99 4.50
N ALA A 11 11.37 11.16 4.86
CA ALA A 11 12.27 10.10 5.32
C ALA A 11 12.63 10.28 6.80
N GLY A 12 12.33 9.26 7.63
CA GLY A 12 12.71 9.23 9.05
C GLY A 12 13.99 8.44 9.33
N MET A 13 14.55 8.61 10.52
CA MET A 13 15.65 7.79 11.03
C MET A 13 15.08 6.57 11.77
N ASP A 14 14.52 5.63 11.01
CA ASP A 14 13.77 4.46 11.49
C ASP A 14 14.64 3.32 12.04
N TRP A 15 15.97 3.47 12.05
CA TRP A 15 16.91 2.48 12.57
C TRP A 15 17.46 2.78 13.98
N ALA A 16 17.22 3.99 14.49
CA ALA A 16 17.98 4.53 15.64
C ALA A 16 17.23 4.50 16.99
N TYR A 17 15.91 4.61 16.96
CA TYR A 17 15.06 4.73 18.16
C TYR A 17 13.75 3.97 17.99
N GLU A 18 13.14 3.55 19.10
CA GLU A 18 11.82 2.91 19.09
C GLU A 18 10.72 3.93 18.78
N GLN A 19 10.58 4.93 19.64
CA GLN A 19 9.71 6.09 19.42
C GLN A 19 10.39 7.08 18.46
N THR A 20 9.80 7.31 17.30
CA THR A 20 10.20 8.35 16.33
C THR A 20 8.96 9.07 15.78
N PRO A 21 9.08 10.24 15.12
CA PRO A 21 7.90 10.90 14.56
C PRO A 21 7.16 9.99 13.57
N PRO A 22 5.81 9.98 13.58
CA PRO A 22 5.01 9.04 12.82
C PRO A 22 5.02 9.39 11.32
N GLY A 23 5.07 8.35 10.49
CA GLY A 23 5.00 8.45 9.05
C GLY A 23 3.70 9.13 8.61
N THR A 24 3.87 10.28 7.97
CA THR A 24 2.80 11.15 7.51
C THR A 24 2.94 11.37 6.01
N VAL A 25 1.80 11.37 5.32
CA VAL A 25 1.70 11.85 3.93
C VAL A 25 0.58 12.88 3.88
N PHE A 26 0.75 13.97 3.16
CA PHE A 26 -0.27 15.02 3.08
C PHE A 26 -0.31 15.66 1.69
N SER A 27 -1.50 16.08 1.26
CA SER A 27 -1.65 16.92 0.07
C SER A 27 -1.60 18.40 0.45
N ILE A 28 -0.84 19.17 -0.33
CA ILE A 28 -0.94 20.62 -0.39
C ILE A 28 -1.50 21.02 -1.75
N ASN A 29 -2.48 21.90 -1.76
CA ASN A 29 -2.95 22.53 -2.99
C ASN A 29 -1.83 23.40 -3.59
N ALA A 30 -1.34 23.06 -4.78
CA ALA A 30 -0.17 23.68 -5.39
C ALA A 30 -0.39 25.15 -5.82
N ARG A 31 -1.63 25.65 -5.79
CA ARG A 31 -1.96 27.05 -6.10
C ARG A 31 -2.10 27.92 -4.85
N THR A 32 -2.72 27.42 -3.79
CA THR A 32 -2.98 28.21 -2.55
C THR A 32 -1.96 27.97 -1.44
N GLY A 33 -1.26 26.83 -1.45
CA GLY A 33 -0.38 26.39 -0.37
C GLY A 33 -1.13 25.80 0.83
N GLU A 34 -2.45 25.65 0.75
CA GLU A 34 -3.28 25.08 1.81
C GLU A 34 -3.16 23.55 1.84
N ARG A 35 -3.12 22.97 3.04
CA ARG A 35 -3.08 21.51 3.22
C ARG A 35 -4.49 20.93 3.17
N GLU A 36 -4.76 20.08 2.19
CA GLU A 36 -6.09 19.53 1.90
C GLU A 36 -6.42 18.33 2.82
N TRP A 37 -5.48 17.38 2.95
CA TRP A 37 -5.67 16.17 3.76
C TRP A 37 -4.36 15.68 4.39
N THR A 38 -4.44 14.71 5.31
CA THR A 38 -3.27 14.04 5.91
C THR A 38 -3.58 12.58 6.22
N PHE A 39 -2.74 11.70 5.69
CA PHE A 39 -2.72 10.25 5.94
C PHE A 39 -1.62 9.88 6.96
N GLN A 40 -1.88 8.84 7.75
CA GLN A 40 -0.93 8.21 8.68
C GLN A 40 -1.09 6.69 8.61
N ALA A 41 0.04 5.97 8.58
CA ALA A 41 0.05 4.50 8.52
C ALA A 41 -0.07 3.80 9.89
N LEU A 42 0.17 4.54 10.99
CA LEU A 42 0.16 4.03 12.36
C LEU A 42 -1.09 4.53 13.10
N SER A 43 -1.73 3.65 13.87
CA SER A 43 -2.77 4.05 14.84
C SER A 43 -2.17 4.86 16.00
N ASP A 44 -2.96 5.69 16.66
CA ASP A 44 -2.47 6.54 17.76
C ASP A 44 -1.76 5.75 18.87
N GLU A 45 -2.28 4.57 19.24
CA GLU A 45 -1.66 3.65 20.21
C GLU A 45 -0.27 3.15 19.76
N VAL A 46 -0.12 2.76 18.49
CA VAL A 46 1.18 2.35 17.94
C VAL A 46 2.14 3.54 17.87
N ARG A 47 1.65 4.76 17.69
CA ARG A 47 2.44 6.00 17.66
C ARG A 47 2.98 6.43 19.04
N GLU A 48 2.52 5.82 20.13
CA GLU A 48 3.10 6.00 21.47
C GLU A 48 4.30 5.07 21.74
N GLN A 49 4.47 4.01 20.93
CA GLN A 49 5.45 2.94 21.17
C GLN A 49 6.48 2.82 20.03
N SER A 50 6.07 3.19 18.83
CA SER A 50 6.79 3.06 17.56
C SER A 50 6.70 4.40 16.81
N GLY A 51 7.46 4.53 15.72
CA GLY A 51 7.35 5.64 14.78
C GLY A 51 7.50 5.21 13.33
N THR A 52 7.79 6.17 12.45
CA THR A 52 7.94 5.98 11.00
C THR A 52 6.78 5.22 10.35
N ALA A 53 7.00 4.18 9.52
CA ALA A 53 6.06 3.78 8.46
C ALA A 53 5.69 4.97 7.53
N ASN A 54 6.73 5.71 7.12
CA ASN A 54 6.68 6.88 6.26
C ASN A 54 6.73 6.49 4.76
N VAL A 55 6.60 7.49 3.87
CA VAL A 55 6.80 7.33 2.43
C VAL A 55 7.97 8.21 2.01
N TRP A 56 9.17 7.63 1.92
CA TRP A 56 10.43 8.35 1.60
C TRP A 56 10.79 8.35 0.11
N THR A 57 10.12 7.52 -0.68
CA THR A 57 10.39 7.29 -2.10
C THR A 57 9.26 7.86 -2.97
N HIS A 58 9.37 7.68 -4.28
CA HIS A 58 8.37 8.14 -5.24
C HIS A 58 7.02 7.43 -5.04
N MET A 59 5.94 8.11 -5.40
CA MET A 59 4.57 7.57 -5.43
C MET A 59 4.13 7.42 -6.89
N SER A 60 3.20 6.50 -7.16
CA SER A 60 2.50 6.42 -8.46
C SER A 60 1.07 6.93 -8.32
N ALA A 61 0.44 7.33 -9.41
CA ALA A 61 -0.96 7.75 -9.42
C ALA A 61 -1.69 7.24 -10.67
N ASP A 62 -3.00 7.11 -10.55
CA ASP A 62 -3.96 6.78 -11.61
C ASP A 62 -5.05 7.85 -11.59
N GLU A 63 -4.98 8.77 -12.56
CA GLU A 63 -5.92 9.91 -12.66
C GLU A 63 -7.30 9.50 -13.18
N GLU A 64 -7.43 8.32 -13.83
CA GLU A 64 -8.74 7.81 -14.29
C GLU A 64 -9.52 7.12 -13.15
N LEU A 65 -8.81 6.47 -12.22
CA LEU A 65 -9.40 5.89 -11.01
C LEU A 65 -9.44 6.85 -9.81
N GLY A 66 -8.72 7.98 -9.87
CA GLY A 66 -8.62 8.93 -8.76
C GLY A 66 -7.75 8.44 -7.60
N LEU A 67 -6.75 7.59 -7.86
CA LEU A 67 -5.97 6.89 -6.83
C LEU A 67 -4.49 7.28 -6.82
N VAL A 68 -3.92 7.46 -5.62
CA VAL A 68 -2.47 7.55 -5.39
C VAL A 68 -1.98 6.31 -4.65
N TYR A 69 -0.89 5.71 -5.13
CA TYR A 69 -0.30 4.49 -4.60
C TYR A 69 0.96 4.82 -3.80
N LEU A 70 0.83 4.71 -2.48
CA LEU A 70 1.88 4.94 -1.50
C LEU A 70 2.67 3.66 -1.22
N PRO A 71 3.98 3.63 -1.50
CA PRO A 71 4.87 2.62 -0.94
C PRO A 71 5.24 3.02 0.50
N VAL A 72 4.66 2.33 1.48
CA VAL A 72 4.79 2.64 2.91
C VAL A 72 5.92 1.80 3.52
N SER A 73 6.81 2.46 4.30
CA SER A 73 7.95 1.82 4.95
C SER A 73 7.58 0.98 6.19
N SER A 74 8.60 0.36 6.78
CA SER A 74 8.54 -0.32 8.07
C SER A 74 8.35 0.66 9.25
N PRO A 75 7.72 0.25 10.36
CA PRO A 75 7.70 1.02 11.60
C PRO A 75 9.05 0.94 12.33
N SER A 76 9.35 1.99 13.08
CA SER A 76 10.56 2.14 13.90
C SER A 76 10.53 1.19 15.12
N PRO A 77 11.63 0.49 15.48
CA PRO A 77 12.89 0.40 14.75
C PRO A 77 12.84 -0.69 13.67
N ASN A 78 13.32 -0.42 12.45
CA ASN A 78 13.20 -1.33 11.30
C ASN A 78 14.02 -2.64 11.40
N PHE A 79 14.98 -2.71 12.32
CA PHE A 79 15.78 -3.92 12.63
C PHE A 79 15.39 -4.64 13.93
N TRP A 80 14.33 -4.23 14.63
CA TRP A 80 13.89 -4.88 15.87
C TRP A 80 12.37 -4.73 16.10
N GLY A 81 11.69 -5.86 16.33
CA GLY A 81 10.23 -5.89 16.52
C GLY A 81 9.77 -6.38 17.89
N GLY A 82 10.68 -6.68 18.82
CA GLY A 82 10.34 -7.32 20.10
C GLY A 82 9.43 -6.51 21.03
N ASN A 83 9.32 -5.20 20.80
CA ASN A 83 8.42 -4.26 21.46
C ASN A 83 7.11 -4.00 20.67
N ARG A 84 7.04 -4.39 19.39
CA ARG A 84 5.91 -4.13 18.48
C ARG A 84 5.05 -5.38 18.32
N THR A 85 4.29 -5.70 19.35
CA THR A 85 3.37 -6.86 19.39
C THR A 85 2.13 -6.67 18.53
N GLU A 86 1.65 -5.44 18.38
CA GLU A 86 0.39 -5.14 17.71
C GLU A 86 0.49 -5.17 16.18
N GLU A 87 -0.61 -5.53 15.52
CA GLU A 87 -0.69 -5.53 14.05
C GLU A 87 -0.67 -4.09 13.52
N VAL A 88 0.24 -3.81 12.57
CA VAL A 88 0.35 -2.52 11.89
C VAL A 88 0.01 -2.70 10.40
N PRO A 89 -1.27 -2.87 10.02
CA PRO A 89 -1.67 -3.41 8.72
C PRO A 89 -1.38 -2.51 7.50
N LEU A 90 -1.03 -1.24 7.73
CA LEU A 90 -0.66 -0.27 6.67
C LEU A 90 0.87 -0.11 6.51
N ALA A 91 1.69 -0.66 7.40
CA ALA A 91 3.16 -0.58 7.28
C ALA A 91 3.74 -1.70 6.40
N THR A 92 4.91 -1.47 5.82
CA THR A 92 5.56 -2.33 4.80
C THR A 92 4.55 -2.79 3.73
N SER A 93 3.90 -1.81 3.09
CA SER A 93 2.70 -2.02 2.26
C SER A 93 2.72 -1.18 0.97
N THR A 94 1.92 -1.60 0.00
CA THR A 94 1.38 -0.66 -1.00
C THR A 94 -0.01 -0.25 -0.54
N THR A 95 -0.22 1.03 -0.25
CA THR A 95 -1.52 1.58 0.14
C THR A 95 -2.05 2.50 -0.96
N ALA A 96 -3.26 2.26 -1.45
CA ALA A 96 -3.97 3.18 -2.34
C ALA A 96 -4.84 4.14 -1.51
N LEU A 97 -4.62 5.44 -1.70
CA LEU A 97 -5.51 6.48 -1.20
C LEU A 97 -6.33 7.07 -2.34
N ASP A 98 -7.50 7.59 -2.00
CA ASP A 98 -8.24 8.55 -2.84
C ASP A 98 -7.45 9.87 -2.91
N ILE A 99 -7.26 10.41 -4.13
CA ILE A 99 -6.44 11.62 -4.37
C ILE A 99 -7.07 12.88 -3.74
N GLU A 100 -8.40 12.95 -3.65
CA GLU A 100 -9.11 14.16 -3.23
C GLU A 100 -9.25 14.26 -1.71
N THR A 101 -9.44 13.11 -1.05
CA THR A 101 -9.75 13.01 0.39
C THR A 101 -8.60 12.47 1.23
N GLY A 102 -7.67 11.71 0.65
CA GLY A 102 -6.65 10.96 1.37
C GLY A 102 -7.18 9.72 2.11
N GLU A 103 -8.44 9.32 1.90
CA GLU A 103 -9.01 8.11 2.50
C GLU A 103 -8.37 6.83 1.94
N VAL A 104 -8.15 5.83 2.80
CA VAL A 104 -7.61 4.52 2.39
C VAL A 104 -8.64 3.74 1.59
N VAL A 105 -8.39 3.58 0.29
CA VAL A 105 -9.25 2.83 -0.62
C VAL A 105 -8.94 1.32 -0.55
N TRP A 106 -7.66 0.96 -0.52
CA TRP A 106 -7.19 -0.38 -0.19
C TRP A 106 -5.74 -0.35 0.30
N SER A 107 -5.32 -1.38 1.04
CA SER A 107 -3.89 -1.60 1.32
C SER A 107 -3.50 -3.06 1.12
N ARG A 108 -2.26 -3.27 0.70
CA ARG A 108 -1.62 -4.58 0.60
C ARG A 108 -0.31 -4.54 1.36
N GLN A 109 -0.35 -5.00 2.61
CA GLN A 109 0.85 -5.34 3.36
C GLN A 109 1.61 -6.50 2.69
N TRP A 110 2.93 -6.38 2.66
CA TRP A 110 3.85 -7.35 2.07
C TRP A 110 4.66 -8.11 3.13
N VAL A 111 5.06 -7.41 4.21
CA VAL A 111 5.69 -8.00 5.40
C VAL A 111 4.86 -7.60 6.62
N HIS A 112 4.36 -8.58 7.38
CA HIS A 112 3.44 -8.33 8.49
C HIS A 112 4.14 -7.83 9.76
N HIS A 113 5.36 -8.30 10.00
CA HIS A 113 6.19 -7.92 11.14
C HIS A 113 7.63 -7.78 10.63
N ASP A 114 7.92 -6.64 10.03
CA ASP A 114 9.23 -6.34 9.46
C ASP A 114 10.26 -6.09 10.56
N ILE A 115 11.43 -6.74 10.44
CA ILE A 115 12.58 -6.65 11.34
C ILE A 115 13.90 -6.71 10.55
N TRP A 116 13.84 -6.50 9.24
CA TRP A 116 14.95 -6.66 8.30
C TRP A 116 15.14 -5.46 7.36
N ASP A 117 14.42 -4.36 7.61
CA ASP A 117 14.27 -3.25 6.66
C ASP A 117 13.82 -3.76 5.28
N TYR A 118 12.78 -4.61 5.21
CA TYR A 118 12.17 -5.07 3.95
C TYR A 118 11.03 -4.16 3.47
N ASP A 119 11.20 -2.87 3.75
CA ASP A 119 10.36 -1.76 3.39
C ASP A 119 10.10 -1.62 1.88
N ILE A 120 9.08 -0.84 1.52
CA ILE A 120 8.68 -0.65 0.12
C ILE A 120 9.40 0.57 -0.44
N ASN A 121 10.49 0.30 -1.16
CA ASN A 121 11.47 1.30 -1.57
C ASN A 121 11.21 1.98 -2.93
N ALA A 122 10.13 1.61 -3.63
CA ALA A 122 9.85 2.06 -4.99
C ALA A 122 8.37 2.34 -5.24
N ALA A 123 8.08 3.35 -6.07
CA ALA A 123 6.77 3.55 -6.66
C ALA A 123 6.34 2.30 -7.46
N PRO A 124 5.10 1.80 -7.34
CA PRO A 124 4.65 0.66 -8.13
C PRO A 124 4.37 1.05 -9.58
N THR A 125 4.79 0.22 -10.54
CA THR A 125 4.48 0.44 -11.96
C THR A 125 3.04 0.02 -12.27
N LEU A 126 2.29 0.90 -12.92
CA LEU A 126 0.95 0.60 -13.45
C LEU A 126 1.08 0.24 -14.93
N MET A 127 0.58 -0.93 -15.34
CA MET A 127 0.59 -1.36 -16.74
C MET A 127 -0.41 -2.49 -16.98
N ASP A 128 -0.95 -2.59 -18.20
CA ASP A 128 -1.66 -3.79 -18.64
C ASP A 128 -0.69 -4.96 -18.87
N ILE A 129 -1.14 -6.17 -18.51
CA ILE A 129 -0.40 -7.41 -18.75
C ILE A 129 -1.32 -8.46 -19.38
N THR A 130 -0.80 -9.23 -20.33
CA THR A 130 -1.55 -10.37 -20.91
C THR A 130 -1.42 -11.61 -20.02
N VAL A 131 -2.55 -12.12 -19.50
CA VAL A 131 -2.63 -13.34 -18.69
C VAL A 131 -3.66 -14.28 -19.29
N ASP A 132 -3.25 -15.53 -19.58
CA ASP A 132 -4.07 -16.56 -20.25
C ASP A 132 -4.73 -16.11 -21.59
N GLY A 133 -4.24 -15.01 -22.20
CA GLY A 133 -4.78 -14.40 -23.41
C GLY A 133 -5.71 -13.21 -23.18
N GLU A 134 -6.07 -12.90 -21.93
CA GLU A 134 -6.80 -11.68 -21.54
C GLU A 134 -5.79 -10.58 -21.16
N GLU A 135 -5.96 -9.36 -21.67
CA GLU A 135 -5.25 -8.19 -21.11
C GLU A 135 -5.94 -7.77 -19.81
N ILE A 136 -5.14 -7.54 -18.76
CA ILE A 136 -5.63 -7.11 -17.46
C ILE A 136 -4.76 -5.97 -16.89
N PRO A 137 -5.37 -4.90 -16.36
CA PRO A 137 -4.64 -3.85 -15.65
C PRO A 137 -3.99 -4.39 -14.37
N ALA A 138 -2.69 -4.15 -14.23
CA ALA A 138 -1.89 -4.62 -13.12
C ALA A 138 -1.02 -3.52 -12.50
N LEU A 139 -0.81 -3.67 -11.21
CA LEU A 139 0.12 -2.90 -10.41
C LEU A 139 1.29 -3.83 -10.06
N ILE A 140 2.51 -3.44 -10.44
CA ILE A 140 3.75 -4.18 -10.20
C ILE A 140 4.55 -3.47 -9.12
N GLN A 141 4.67 -4.08 -7.94
CA GLN A 141 5.48 -3.57 -6.84
C GLN A 141 6.86 -4.26 -6.83
N ALA A 142 7.92 -3.50 -7.09
CA ALA A 142 9.28 -3.91 -6.75
C ALA A 142 9.50 -3.73 -5.23
N THR A 143 10.31 -4.59 -4.61
CA THR A 143 10.48 -4.64 -3.15
C THR A 143 11.94 -4.91 -2.73
N LYS A 144 12.35 -4.43 -1.54
CA LYS A 144 13.67 -4.75 -0.95
C LYS A 144 13.92 -6.24 -0.77
N MET A 145 12.85 -7.05 -0.66
CA MET A 145 12.91 -8.52 -0.61
C MET A 145 13.44 -9.18 -1.91
N GLY A 146 13.70 -8.41 -2.97
CA GLY A 146 14.17 -8.94 -4.25
C GLY A 146 13.08 -9.53 -5.15
N PHE A 147 11.80 -9.33 -4.81
CA PHE A 147 10.66 -9.77 -5.60
C PHE A 147 9.96 -8.59 -6.31
N CYS A 148 9.55 -8.83 -7.56
CA CYS A 148 8.48 -8.07 -8.19
C CYS A 148 7.16 -8.82 -7.95
N LEU A 149 6.28 -8.22 -7.17
CA LEU A 149 4.98 -8.76 -6.77
C LEU A 149 3.88 -7.99 -7.49
N SER A 150 2.89 -8.67 -8.08
CA SER A 150 1.84 -7.99 -8.85
C SER A 150 0.43 -8.22 -8.33
N LEU A 151 -0.37 -7.16 -8.41
CA LEU A 151 -1.79 -7.08 -8.07
C LEU A 151 -2.61 -6.74 -9.32
N THR A 152 -3.84 -7.24 -9.42
CA THR A 152 -4.76 -6.87 -10.51
C THR A 152 -5.68 -5.74 -10.04
N VAL A 153 -5.60 -4.57 -10.69
CA VAL A 153 -6.40 -3.39 -10.32
C VAL A 153 -7.71 -3.42 -11.12
N LYS A 154 -8.83 -3.82 -10.49
CA LYS A 154 -10.13 -3.88 -11.18
C LYS A 154 -11.04 -2.71 -10.78
N PRO A 155 -11.57 -1.93 -11.73
CA PRO A 155 -12.65 -0.98 -11.46
C PRO A 155 -13.85 -1.70 -10.81
N ALA A 156 -14.48 -1.05 -9.83
CA ALA A 156 -15.58 -1.63 -9.04
C ALA A 156 -16.74 -2.19 -9.87
N LYS A 157 -16.93 -1.66 -11.09
CA LYS A 157 -18.01 -2.00 -12.02
C LYS A 157 -17.91 -3.41 -12.64
N THR A 158 -16.79 -4.13 -12.51
CA THR A 158 -16.54 -5.41 -13.22
C THR A 158 -16.03 -6.57 -12.33
N CYS A 159 -16.43 -6.62 -11.05
CA CYS A 159 -15.96 -7.62 -10.06
C CYS A 159 -16.55 -9.04 -10.26
N GLY A 160 -16.08 -9.76 -11.28
CA GLY A 160 -16.44 -11.15 -11.59
C GLY A 160 -15.74 -12.24 -10.75
N ARG A 161 -16.17 -13.50 -10.91
CA ARG A 161 -15.69 -14.66 -10.12
C ARG A 161 -14.31 -15.14 -10.59
N LEU A 162 -13.28 -14.96 -9.76
CA LEU A 162 -11.87 -15.15 -10.15
C LEU A 162 -11.38 -16.63 -10.11
N ARG A 163 -10.55 -17.01 -11.08
CA ARG A 163 -9.70 -18.22 -11.08
C ARG A 163 -8.26 -17.89 -10.70
N SER A 164 -7.58 -18.78 -9.98
CA SER A 164 -6.16 -18.69 -9.63
C SER A 164 -5.27 -19.22 -10.76
N VAL A 165 -4.21 -18.48 -11.11
CA VAL A 165 -3.21 -18.83 -12.13
C VAL A 165 -1.85 -18.99 -11.45
N ARG A 166 -0.98 -19.89 -11.93
CA ARG A 166 0.35 -20.16 -11.37
C ARG A 166 1.39 -20.18 -12.49
N TYR A 167 2.21 -19.13 -12.57
CA TYR A 167 3.26 -18.99 -13.59
C TYR A 167 4.54 -19.79 -13.24
N ARG A 168 5.39 -20.02 -14.24
CA ARG A 168 6.71 -20.66 -14.10
C ARG A 168 7.84 -19.61 -14.07
N LYS A 169 8.67 -19.70 -13.02
CA LYS A 169 9.89 -18.90 -12.73
C LYS A 169 9.67 -17.40 -12.47
N GLY A 170 10.45 -16.85 -11.53
CA GLY A 170 10.66 -15.42 -11.31
C GLY A 170 9.53 -14.66 -10.62
N MET A 171 8.34 -14.60 -11.25
CA MET A 171 7.29 -13.64 -10.89
C MET A 171 6.15 -14.27 -10.08
N VAL A 172 5.78 -13.64 -8.96
CA VAL A 172 4.70 -14.09 -8.07
C VAL A 172 3.51 -13.13 -8.19
N ILE A 173 2.49 -13.55 -8.94
CA ILE A 173 1.25 -12.79 -9.13
C ILE A 173 0.30 -13.08 -7.95
N LEU A 174 -0.04 -12.06 -7.17
CA LEU A 174 -0.96 -12.14 -6.02
C LEU A 174 -2.33 -11.58 -6.40
N LYS A 175 -3.22 -12.48 -6.83
CA LYS A 175 -4.55 -12.13 -7.34
C LYS A 175 -5.51 -11.71 -6.21
N VAL A 176 -5.57 -10.41 -5.96
CA VAL A 176 -6.41 -9.74 -4.95
C VAL A 176 -7.89 -9.69 -5.38
N ARG A 177 -8.79 -9.59 -4.39
CA ARG A 177 -10.25 -9.54 -4.54
C ARG A 177 -10.82 -8.40 -3.66
N PHE A 178 -12.09 -8.05 -3.89
CA PHE A 178 -12.82 -6.90 -3.33
C PHE A 178 -14.18 -7.39 -2.68
N MET A 179 -14.47 -7.09 -1.38
CA MET A 179 -15.62 -7.41 -0.45
C MET A 179 -15.75 -6.40 0.78
N PRO A 180 -16.64 -6.46 1.80
CA PRO A 180 -16.73 -5.38 2.84
C PRO A 180 -15.61 -5.25 3.92
N LEU A 181 -15.48 -4.09 4.60
CA LEU A 181 -14.75 -3.85 5.88
C LEU A 181 -15.73 -4.04 7.08
N PRO A 182 -15.35 -4.64 8.24
CA PRO A 182 -16.34 -4.99 9.28
C PRO A 182 -16.96 -3.85 10.11
N SER A 183 -16.37 -2.65 10.11
CA SER A 183 -16.73 -1.55 11.04
C SER A 183 -17.57 -0.42 10.43
N LEU A 184 -17.79 -0.41 9.11
CA LEU A 184 -18.54 0.65 8.42
C LEU A 184 -20.00 0.24 8.22
N SER A 185 -20.91 0.98 8.87
CA SER A 185 -22.35 0.69 8.90
C SER A 185 -23.11 1.05 7.61
N GLN A 186 -22.44 1.59 6.60
CA GLN A 186 -22.98 1.78 5.24
C GLN A 186 -21.92 1.45 4.18
N PRO A 187 -22.28 0.79 3.07
CA PRO A 187 -21.38 0.60 1.94
C PRO A 187 -21.24 1.92 1.15
N SER A 188 -20.07 2.55 1.20
CA SER A 188 -19.72 3.61 0.26
C SER A 188 -19.69 3.04 -1.18
N ARG A 189 -20.04 3.86 -2.18
CA ARG A 189 -20.50 3.38 -3.50
C ARG A 189 -19.47 2.64 -4.36
N HIS A 190 -18.21 2.53 -3.92
CA HIS A 190 -17.09 2.21 -4.81
C HIS A 190 -16.11 1.12 -4.34
N HIS A 191 -15.97 0.81 -3.04
CA HIS A 191 -14.77 0.11 -2.54
C HIS A 191 -15.00 -1.19 -1.76
N CYS A 192 -13.98 -2.07 -1.76
CA CYS A 192 -14.12 -3.46 -1.31
C CYS A 192 -12.74 -4.22 -1.14
N LEU A 193 -12.62 -5.14 -0.16
CA LEU A 193 -11.51 -5.92 0.44
C LEU A 193 -11.33 -7.44 0.07
N ILE A 194 -10.32 -8.07 0.67
CA ILE A 194 -9.59 -9.23 0.13
C ILE A 194 -9.99 -10.58 0.76
N SER A 195 -9.94 -11.65 -0.03
CA SER A 195 -9.99 -13.05 0.45
C SER A 195 -8.73 -13.79 -0.01
N GLN A 196 -7.98 -14.36 0.94
CA GLN A 196 -6.67 -14.96 0.69
C GLN A 196 -6.77 -16.40 0.16
N LYS A 197 -5.81 -16.80 -0.71
CA LYS A 197 -5.46 -18.21 -0.94
C LYS A 197 -3.94 -18.36 -0.99
N ASN A 198 -3.38 -18.97 0.05
CA ASN A 198 -1.95 -19.23 0.15
C ASN A 198 -1.51 -20.25 -0.91
N LEU A 199 -0.78 -19.80 -1.91
CA LEU A 199 -0.15 -20.64 -2.92
C LEU A 199 1.03 -21.40 -2.29
N ARG A 200 0.77 -22.60 -1.75
CA ARG A 200 1.85 -23.52 -1.33
C ARG A 200 2.79 -23.77 -2.51
N PHE A 201 4.06 -23.40 -2.34
CA PHE A 201 5.14 -23.89 -3.19
C PHE A 201 5.20 -25.42 -3.05
N GLY A 202 5.13 -26.12 -4.17
CA GLY A 202 5.51 -27.53 -4.23
C GLY A 202 7.04 -27.61 -4.24
N ARG A 203 7.57 -28.72 -3.70
CA ARG A 203 8.96 -29.13 -3.98
C ARG A 203 9.09 -29.54 -5.45
#